data_AF-A0A519DVV9-F1
#
_entry.id   AF-A0A519DVV9-F1
#
_cell.length_a   1.000
_cell.length_b   1.000
_cell.length_c   1.000
_cell.angle_alpha   90.00
_cell.angle_beta   90.00
_cell.angle_gamma   90.00
#
_symmetry.space_group_name_H-M   'P 1'
#
loop_
_entity.id
_entity.type
_entity.pdbx_description
1 polymer ?
#
loop_
_entity_poly.entity_id
_entity_poly.type
_entity_poly.pdbx_seq_one_letter_code
_entity_poly.pdbx_strand_id
1 'polypeptide(L)'
;MSDEDNCSDGKGCGTDPWATQAYLSDYLRSIRQPGINARVYGLIGHPSLTSTQCKTMAAKANQYAAVIDETGGSWGSICDADYTQTLQAISKDISVILLTQFNLKNVPLANTLKVFKNDVLISSGYTVHENLVEFQSPPAAGTAIRFEYEWNAIPPKTEFVLREKADPSTVTVSVAGVESKAFHFNPSNNSIVFDSAPDSQAIKAIYRRGDALMKEFSIGAGLDIRNLSVKVNKTPLDAGTYSYRSGDGMVVLNQAPSDKAAIAIAYEKILEHHLDYPIYFSADAAVSSWDESNGSRVNSTRQDNLLSFAPSDYSPGRKLTLKAITAANWKVPVLEGVKSSSLKVQSGAITCSNYKFENNVLDMTACGWGSGTKVAVNFEYEAQHQDRFDLAMLQGVPGNVSWEVRVNAKLLKDSEFYLENGGIRIPNLATNAQVEVLMIGK
;
A
#
# COMPACT_ATOMS: atom_id res chain seq x y z
N MET A 1 -7.99 28.13 59.81
CA MET A 1 -7.35 27.54 60.99
C MET A 1 -7.98 28.21 62.19
N SER A 2 -8.52 27.45 63.15
CA SER A 2 -9.04 27.99 64.40
C SER A 2 -8.16 27.54 65.56
N ASP A 3 -8.02 28.38 66.58
CA ASP A 3 -7.40 28.00 67.86
C ASP A 3 -8.20 26.87 68.53
N GLU A 4 -9.51 26.84 68.33
CA GLU A 4 -10.41 25.75 68.79
C GLU A 4 -10.08 24.40 68.14
N ASP A 5 -9.55 24.40 66.91
CA ASP A 5 -9.23 23.16 66.17
C ASP A 5 -7.82 22.65 66.49
N ASN A 6 -6.90 23.53 66.88
CA ASN A 6 -5.49 23.18 67.07
C ASN A 6 -5.04 23.18 68.54
N CYS A 7 -5.72 23.93 69.43
CA CYS A 7 -5.24 24.29 70.77
C CYS A 7 -6.39 24.46 71.77
N SER A 8 -7.24 23.43 71.86
CA SER A 8 -8.58 23.42 72.45
C SER A 8 -8.71 23.59 73.98
N ASP A 9 -7.64 23.86 74.73
CA ASP A 9 -7.70 23.90 76.21
C ASP A 9 -7.41 25.29 76.83
N GLY A 10 -7.18 26.31 75.99
CA GLY A 10 -6.90 27.68 76.45
C GLY A 10 -5.58 27.84 77.23
N LYS A 11 -4.74 26.79 77.30
CA LYS A 11 -3.41 26.81 77.94
C LYS A 11 -2.25 26.91 76.94
N GLY A 12 -2.59 27.14 75.67
CA GLY A 12 -1.67 27.20 74.56
C GLY A 12 -1.67 25.90 73.76
N CYS A 13 -1.23 26.02 72.52
CA CYS A 13 -0.97 24.88 71.65
C CYS A 13 0.09 24.00 72.31
N GLY A 14 -0.26 22.78 72.71
CA GLY A 14 0.68 21.85 73.35
C GLY A 14 1.91 21.53 72.48
N THR A 15 2.69 20.52 72.83
CA THR A 15 3.88 20.10 72.05
C THR A 15 3.53 19.32 70.77
N ASP A 16 2.27 19.34 70.35
CA ASP A 16 1.83 18.56 69.19
C ASP A 16 2.42 19.15 67.89
N PRO A 17 2.91 18.30 66.97
CA PRO A 17 3.58 18.77 65.76
C PRO A 17 2.75 19.75 64.92
N TRP A 18 1.42 19.55 64.86
CA TRP A 18 0.49 20.40 64.09
C TRP A 18 0.17 21.75 64.73
N ALA A 19 0.60 21.94 65.98
CA ALA A 19 0.39 23.16 66.75
C ALA A 19 1.55 24.17 66.60
N THR A 20 2.58 23.80 65.81
CA THR A 20 3.77 24.62 65.59
C THR A 20 3.63 25.55 64.38
N GLN A 21 4.34 26.70 64.40
CA GLN A 21 4.43 27.59 63.23
C GLN A 21 4.94 26.84 61.99
N ALA A 22 5.99 26.03 62.14
CA ALA A 22 6.61 25.31 61.03
C ALA A 22 5.61 24.43 60.29
N TYR A 23 4.79 23.68 61.03
CA TYR A 23 3.75 22.85 60.42
C TYR A 23 2.72 23.67 59.65
N LEU A 24 2.25 24.80 60.21
CA LEU A 24 1.27 25.66 59.55
C LEU A 24 1.85 26.27 58.26
N SER A 25 3.10 26.74 58.29
CA SER A 25 3.80 27.28 57.12
C SER A 25 4.06 26.20 56.07
N ASP A 26 4.50 25.01 56.46
CA ASP A 26 4.78 23.90 55.53
C ASP A 26 3.50 23.36 54.90
N TYR A 27 2.43 23.22 55.68
CA TYR A 27 1.11 22.90 55.16
C TYR A 27 0.66 23.95 54.14
N LEU A 28 0.78 25.24 54.47
CA LEU A 28 0.41 26.31 53.55
C LEU A 28 1.25 26.26 52.26
N ARG A 29 2.56 26.03 52.36
CA ARG A 29 3.49 25.87 51.23
C ARG A 29 3.17 24.66 50.34
N SER A 30 2.57 23.61 50.92
CA SER A 30 2.18 22.42 50.17
C SER A 30 0.98 22.65 49.24
N ILE A 31 0.13 23.65 49.56
CA ILE A 31 -1.10 23.94 48.81
C ILE A 31 -1.10 25.30 48.10
N ARG A 32 -0.23 26.23 48.53
CA ARG A 32 -0.13 27.62 48.08
C ARG A 32 1.30 28.14 48.27
N GLN A 33 1.62 29.30 47.72
CA GLN A 33 2.86 30.04 47.94
C GLN A 33 2.59 31.21 48.91
N PRO A 34 3.10 31.15 50.16
CA PRO A 34 2.97 32.23 51.15
C PRO A 34 3.37 33.59 50.57
N GLY A 35 2.50 34.60 50.75
CA GLY A 35 2.75 35.97 50.29
C GLY A 35 2.54 36.22 48.79
N ILE A 36 2.37 35.17 47.98
CA ILE A 36 2.08 35.29 46.54
C ILE A 36 0.59 35.02 46.28
N ASN A 37 0.14 33.79 46.53
CA ASN A 37 -1.25 33.37 46.31
C ASN A 37 -1.91 32.81 47.59
N ALA A 38 -1.28 33.03 48.74
CA ALA A 38 -1.86 32.81 50.06
C ALA A 38 -1.53 33.96 51.00
N ARG A 39 -2.59 34.52 51.61
CA ARG A 39 -2.49 35.41 52.76
C ARG A 39 -3.36 34.90 53.90
N VAL A 40 -2.81 34.93 55.10
CA VAL A 40 -3.49 34.52 56.32
C VAL A 40 -3.89 35.76 57.09
N TYR A 41 -5.15 35.79 57.51
CA TYR A 41 -5.72 36.86 58.30
C TYR A 41 -6.21 36.30 59.63
N GLY A 42 -6.24 37.12 60.67
CA GLY A 42 -6.70 36.66 61.97
C GLY A 42 -7.19 37.75 62.90
N LEU A 43 -8.20 37.41 63.70
CA LEU A 43 -8.47 38.12 64.96
C LEU A 43 -7.74 37.32 66.04
N ILE A 44 -6.62 37.83 66.54
CA ILE A 44 -5.72 37.06 67.41
C ILE A 44 -5.24 37.86 68.62
N GLY A 45 -4.89 37.14 69.68
CA GLY A 45 -4.08 37.67 70.78
C GLY A 45 -2.63 37.84 70.35
N HIS A 46 -2.33 38.86 69.55
CA HIS A 46 -1.03 39.03 68.91
C HIS A 46 0.11 39.24 69.94
N PRO A 47 1.34 38.73 69.69
CA PRO A 47 2.46 38.82 70.62
C PRO A 47 2.85 40.24 71.05
N SER A 48 2.55 41.24 70.21
CA SER A 48 2.81 42.66 70.49
C SER A 48 1.86 43.29 71.51
N LEU A 49 0.75 42.63 71.85
CA LEU A 49 -0.20 43.11 72.84
C LEU A 49 0.28 42.78 74.26
N THR A 50 0.14 43.74 75.16
CA THR A 50 0.31 43.54 76.60
C THR A 50 -0.97 43.01 77.25
N SER A 51 -0.86 42.37 78.41
CA SER A 51 -2.03 41.87 79.17
C SER A 51 -2.99 42.99 79.57
N THR A 52 -2.51 44.22 79.71
CA THR A 52 -3.34 45.40 79.99
C THR A 52 -4.12 45.86 78.77
N GLN A 53 -3.55 45.73 77.56
CA GLN A 53 -4.21 46.07 76.30
C GLN A 53 -5.24 45.02 75.87
N CYS A 54 -5.06 43.77 76.29
CA CYS A 54 -5.94 42.68 75.89
C CYS A 54 -6.23 41.75 77.09
N LYS A 55 -7.21 42.14 77.92
CA LYS A 55 -7.54 41.44 79.18
C LYS A 55 -8.19 40.07 78.99
N THR A 56 -8.86 39.84 77.86
CA THR A 56 -9.54 38.57 77.55
C THR A 56 -8.60 37.55 76.92
N MET A 57 -7.37 37.91 76.60
CA MET A 57 -6.36 37.01 76.04
C MET A 57 -5.76 36.14 77.15
N ALA A 58 -6.17 34.88 77.21
CA ALA A 58 -5.59 33.89 78.12
C ALA A 58 -4.15 33.50 77.71
N ALA A 59 -3.87 33.44 76.40
CA ALA A 59 -2.55 33.11 75.85
C ALA A 59 -2.29 33.88 74.54
N LYS A 60 -1.01 34.13 74.23
CA LYS A 60 -0.58 34.76 72.97
C LYS A 60 -0.57 33.76 71.83
N ALA A 61 -1.10 34.18 70.68
CA ALA A 61 -1.21 33.38 69.47
C ALA A 61 0.08 33.46 68.59
N ASN A 62 1.23 33.12 69.17
CA ASN A 62 2.55 33.33 68.53
C ASN A 62 2.67 32.66 67.16
N GLN A 63 2.23 31.40 67.04
CA GLN A 63 2.30 30.63 65.80
C GLN A 63 1.43 31.22 64.68
N TYR A 64 0.23 31.71 64.99
CA TYR A 64 -0.64 32.32 64.00
C TYR A 64 -0.14 33.70 63.57
N ALA A 65 0.35 34.50 64.51
CA ALA A 65 0.98 35.79 64.21
C ALA A 65 2.13 35.61 63.21
N ALA A 66 3.00 34.64 63.45
CA ALA A 66 4.15 34.41 62.58
C ALA A 66 3.76 33.97 61.15
N VAL A 67 2.70 33.18 60.99
CA VAL A 67 2.18 32.81 59.65
C VAL A 67 1.47 33.99 58.97
N ILE A 68 0.74 34.81 59.73
CA ILE A 68 0.14 36.05 59.21
C ILE A 68 1.25 36.98 58.70
N ASP A 69 2.32 37.16 59.47
CA ASP A 69 3.47 37.99 59.09
C ASP A 69 4.23 37.41 57.89
N GLU A 70 4.51 36.10 57.88
CA GLU A 70 5.17 35.42 56.76
C GLU A 70 4.41 35.61 55.45
N THR A 71 3.08 35.52 55.52
CA THR A 71 2.22 35.71 54.35
C THR A 71 1.94 37.18 54.07
N GLY A 72 2.41 38.10 54.91
CA GLY A 72 2.11 39.53 54.89
C GLY A 72 0.61 39.84 54.90
N GLY A 73 -0.18 39.05 55.62
CA GLY A 73 -1.59 39.30 55.84
C GLY A 73 -1.83 40.36 56.91
N SER A 74 -3.08 40.49 57.35
CA SER A 74 -3.50 41.49 58.35
C SER A 74 -4.16 40.83 59.55
N TRP A 75 -4.00 41.42 60.72
CA TRP A 75 -4.64 40.96 61.95
C TRP A 75 -5.32 42.08 62.74
N GLY A 76 -6.25 41.69 63.61
CA GLY A 76 -6.88 42.55 64.62
C GLY A 76 -6.82 41.89 65.99
N SER A 77 -6.91 42.68 67.06
CA SER A 77 -6.82 42.17 68.43
C SER A 77 -8.16 41.57 68.83
N ILE A 78 -8.19 40.33 69.36
CA ILE A 78 -9.43 39.71 69.92
C ILE A 78 -10.09 40.50 71.06
N CYS A 79 -9.42 41.52 71.57
CA CYS A 79 -9.92 42.38 72.63
C CYS A 79 -10.50 43.70 72.12
N ASP A 80 -10.48 43.94 70.81
CA ASP A 80 -11.06 45.15 70.24
C ASP A 80 -12.58 45.12 70.41
N ALA A 81 -13.16 46.22 70.89
CA ALA A 81 -14.60 46.36 71.01
C ALA A 81 -15.30 46.50 69.64
N ASP A 82 -14.53 46.85 68.60
CA ASP A 82 -15.00 47.02 67.23
C ASP A 82 -13.94 46.51 66.23
N TYR A 83 -14.30 45.47 65.47
CA TYR A 83 -13.43 44.85 64.46
C TYR A 83 -13.56 45.49 63.07
N THR A 84 -14.34 46.55 62.91
CA THR A 84 -14.66 47.14 61.59
C THR A 84 -13.42 47.48 60.79
N GLN A 85 -12.40 48.11 61.39
CA GLN A 85 -11.17 48.47 60.67
C GLN A 85 -10.39 47.23 60.22
N THR A 86 -10.26 46.22 61.09
CA THR A 86 -9.59 44.97 60.74
C THR A 86 -10.35 44.23 59.63
N LEU A 87 -11.68 44.09 59.75
CA LEU A 87 -12.49 43.42 58.73
C LEU A 87 -12.46 44.18 57.40
N GLN A 88 -12.41 45.52 57.42
CA GLN A 88 -12.21 46.33 56.21
C GLN A 88 -10.82 46.14 55.60
N ALA A 89 -9.76 46.06 56.41
CA ALA A 89 -8.40 45.78 55.93
C ALA A 89 -8.31 44.38 55.29
N ILE A 90 -8.86 43.37 55.96
CA ILE A 90 -8.96 41.99 55.44
C ILE A 90 -9.77 41.98 54.14
N SER A 91 -10.95 42.61 54.13
CA SER A 91 -11.81 42.68 52.95
C SER A 91 -11.12 43.39 51.78
N LYS A 92 -10.35 44.45 52.05
CA LYS A 92 -9.59 45.18 51.03
C LYS A 92 -8.47 44.31 50.46
N ASP A 93 -7.72 43.62 51.31
CA ASP A 93 -6.59 42.79 50.87
C ASP A 93 -7.07 41.55 50.09
N ILE A 94 -8.13 40.88 50.57
CA ILE A 94 -8.81 39.80 49.84
C ILE A 94 -9.32 40.30 48.48
N SER A 95 -9.89 41.51 48.42
CA SER A 95 -10.34 42.09 47.14
C SER A 95 -9.20 42.31 46.16
N VAL A 96 -7.98 42.63 46.61
CA VAL A 96 -6.84 42.81 45.71
C VAL A 96 -6.38 41.46 45.14
N ILE A 97 -6.25 40.44 45.98
CA ILE A 97 -5.74 39.11 45.58
C ILE A 97 -6.73 38.36 44.68
N LEU A 98 -8.02 38.38 45.03
CA LEU A 98 -9.05 37.71 44.22
C LEU A 98 -9.25 38.36 42.84
N LEU A 99 -8.82 39.61 42.66
CA LEU A 99 -9.01 40.34 41.42
C LEU A 99 -7.81 40.21 40.46
N THR A 100 -6.63 39.76 40.89
CA THR A 100 -5.46 39.66 40.01
C THR A 100 -5.25 38.27 39.43
N GLN A 101 -5.75 37.21 40.08
CA GLN A 101 -5.43 35.82 39.72
C GLN A 101 -6.67 35.06 39.23
N PHE A 102 -6.59 34.53 38.02
CA PHE A 102 -7.67 33.79 37.36
C PHE A 102 -7.20 32.40 36.93
N ASN A 103 -7.77 31.35 37.54
CA ASN A 103 -7.50 29.97 37.12
C ASN A 103 -8.34 29.62 35.89
N LEU A 104 -7.67 29.25 34.81
CA LEU A 104 -8.25 28.65 33.62
C LEU A 104 -8.64 27.20 33.91
N LYS A 105 -9.67 26.72 33.22
CA LYS A 105 -10.14 25.34 33.33
C LYS A 105 -9.09 24.33 32.88
N ASN A 106 -8.30 24.67 31.86
CA ASN A 106 -7.21 23.84 31.34
C ASN A 106 -5.97 24.69 31.07
N VAL A 107 -4.80 24.05 30.94
CA VAL A 107 -3.57 24.69 30.49
C VAL A 107 -3.73 25.09 29.01
N PRO A 108 -3.56 26.37 28.65
CA PRO A 108 -3.68 26.82 27.27
C PRO A 108 -2.50 26.30 26.43
N LEU A 109 -2.76 25.96 25.17
CA LEU A 109 -1.70 25.72 24.20
C LEU A 109 -0.85 26.98 24.03
N ALA A 110 0.46 26.80 23.83
CA ALA A 110 1.39 27.89 23.66
C ALA A 110 0.89 28.88 22.59
N ASN A 111 0.91 30.18 22.91
CA ASN A 111 0.49 31.27 22.02
C ASN A 111 -1.00 31.29 21.62
N THR A 112 -1.87 30.52 22.27
CA THR A 112 -3.32 30.53 21.96
C THR A 112 -4.15 31.38 22.92
N LEU A 113 -3.63 31.74 24.09
CA LEU A 113 -4.34 32.55 25.08
C LEU A 113 -4.53 33.99 24.59
N LYS A 114 -5.80 34.40 24.55
CA LYS A 114 -6.24 35.78 24.33
C LYS A 114 -6.97 36.26 25.57
N VAL A 115 -6.54 37.42 26.08
CA VAL A 115 -7.13 38.05 27.27
C VAL A 115 -7.89 39.29 26.84
N PHE A 116 -9.17 39.38 27.17
CA PHE A 116 -10.03 40.52 26.87
C PHE A 116 -10.40 41.27 28.15
N LYS A 117 -10.32 42.59 28.09
CA LYS A 117 -10.74 43.53 29.12
C LYS A 117 -11.84 44.43 28.56
N ASN A 118 -13.08 44.26 29.02
CA ASN A 118 -14.27 44.90 28.43
C ASN A 118 -14.34 44.70 26.90
N ASP A 119 -14.18 43.44 26.46
CA ASP A 119 -14.14 43.03 25.05
C ASP A 119 -13.00 43.61 24.20
N VAL A 120 -12.05 44.33 24.81
CA VAL A 120 -10.82 44.79 24.15
C VAL A 120 -9.69 43.79 24.42
N LEU A 121 -9.09 43.25 23.36
CA LEU A 121 -7.93 42.36 23.46
C LEU A 121 -6.74 43.11 24.06
N ILE A 122 -6.14 42.56 25.11
CA ILE A 122 -4.91 43.06 25.72
C ILE A 122 -3.77 42.05 25.50
N SER A 123 -2.58 42.56 25.18
CA SER A 123 -1.37 41.75 24.94
C SER A 123 -0.33 41.87 26.06
N SER A 124 -0.59 42.67 27.08
CA SER A 124 0.33 42.94 28.19
C SER A 124 -0.43 43.20 29.51
N GLY A 125 0.30 43.30 30.62
CA GLY A 125 -0.27 43.54 31.95
C GLY A 125 -0.69 42.26 32.68
N TYR A 126 -0.34 41.09 32.14
CA TYR A 126 -0.54 39.79 32.77
C TYR A 126 0.62 38.83 32.48
N THR A 127 0.73 37.78 33.27
CA THR A 127 1.63 36.63 33.09
C THR A 127 0.82 35.34 33.16
N VAL A 128 1.35 34.26 32.59
CA VAL A 128 0.68 32.96 32.55
C VAL A 128 1.61 31.91 33.14
N HIS A 129 1.13 31.22 34.18
CA HIS A 129 1.83 30.14 34.86
C HIS A 129 0.94 28.90 34.82
N GLU A 130 1.23 27.96 33.92
CA GLU A 130 0.37 26.80 33.65
C GLU A 130 -1.06 27.22 33.28
N ASN A 131 -2.05 26.94 34.14
CA ASN A 131 -3.44 27.36 33.95
C ASN A 131 -3.79 28.63 34.76
N LEU A 132 -2.83 29.32 35.38
CA LEU A 132 -3.06 30.54 36.14
C LEU A 132 -2.71 31.77 35.30
N VAL A 133 -3.66 32.69 35.14
CA VAL A 133 -3.41 34.03 34.58
C VAL A 133 -3.34 35.04 35.72
N GLU A 134 -2.20 35.72 35.83
CA GLU A 134 -1.93 36.71 36.88
C GLU A 134 -1.75 38.10 36.27
N PHE A 135 -2.65 39.02 36.62
CA PHE A 135 -2.56 40.44 36.27
C PHE A 135 -1.56 41.16 37.18
N GLN A 136 -0.73 42.03 36.58
CA GLN A 136 0.25 42.85 37.31
C GLN A 136 -0.41 43.86 38.26
N SER A 137 -1.67 44.23 38.00
CA SER A 137 -2.49 45.12 38.82
C SER A 137 -3.96 44.68 38.79
N PRO A 138 -4.72 44.83 39.88
CA PRO A 138 -6.14 44.50 39.90
C PRO A 138 -6.90 45.23 38.78
N PRO A 139 -7.73 44.53 37.99
CA PRO A 139 -8.67 45.17 37.08
C PRO A 139 -9.59 46.13 37.84
N ALA A 140 -9.96 47.24 37.20
CA ALA A 140 -10.87 48.21 37.80
C ALA A 140 -12.22 47.55 38.13
N ALA A 141 -12.85 47.93 39.24
CA ALA A 141 -14.16 47.41 39.62
C ALA A 141 -15.17 47.55 38.47
N GLY A 142 -15.94 46.49 38.22
CA GLY A 142 -16.91 46.43 37.12
C GLY A 142 -16.31 46.06 35.75
N THR A 143 -14.99 45.82 35.65
CA THR A 143 -14.36 45.34 34.42
C THR A 143 -14.74 43.88 34.14
N ALA A 144 -15.20 43.57 32.93
CA ALA A 144 -15.39 42.21 32.46
C ALA A 144 -14.06 41.65 31.93
N ILE A 145 -13.59 40.52 32.48
CA ILE A 145 -12.42 39.80 32.01
C ILE A 145 -12.88 38.51 31.32
N ARG A 146 -12.38 38.27 30.11
CA ARG A 146 -12.73 37.09 29.30
C ARG A 146 -11.46 36.47 28.72
N PHE A 147 -11.35 35.15 28.79
CA PHE A 147 -10.23 34.38 28.28
C PHE A 147 -10.70 33.50 27.12
N GLU A 148 -9.99 33.51 26.00
CA GLU A 148 -10.15 32.54 24.92
C GLU A 148 -8.81 31.82 24.74
N TYR A 149 -8.83 30.49 24.65
CA TYR A 149 -7.63 29.69 24.42
C TYR A 149 -7.99 28.33 23.85
N GLU A 150 -7.03 27.71 23.18
CA GLU A 150 -7.14 26.31 22.77
C GLU A 150 -6.48 25.43 23.81
N TRP A 151 -6.99 24.23 23.99
CA TRP A 151 -6.43 23.23 24.89
C TRP A 151 -6.61 21.85 24.28
N ASN A 152 -5.64 20.96 24.51
CA ASN A 152 -5.74 19.57 24.09
C ASN A 152 -6.10 18.72 25.30
N ALA A 153 -7.21 17.98 25.21
CA ALA A 153 -7.60 17.00 26.23
C ALA A 153 -6.65 15.79 26.29
N ILE A 154 -5.85 15.61 25.25
CA ILE A 154 -4.91 14.50 25.09
C ILE A 154 -3.51 15.12 25.02
N PRO A 155 -2.56 14.71 25.88
CA PRO A 155 -1.17 15.13 25.76
C PRO A 155 -0.67 14.91 24.33
N PRO A 156 0.05 15.87 23.74
CA PRO A 156 0.51 15.73 22.37
C PRO A 156 1.44 14.51 22.27
N LYS A 157 1.16 13.64 21.29
CA LYS A 157 1.87 12.38 21.12
C LYS A 157 3.18 12.61 20.39
N THR A 158 4.24 11.99 20.86
CA THR A 158 5.53 11.91 20.16
C THR A 158 5.65 10.64 19.33
N GLU A 159 4.80 9.64 19.57
CA GLU A 159 4.89 8.34 18.92
C GLU A 159 3.61 8.01 18.13
N PHE A 160 3.81 7.53 16.90
CA PHE A 160 2.76 7.19 15.96
C PHE A 160 3.03 5.82 15.35
N VAL A 161 2.26 4.81 15.77
CA VAL A 161 2.36 3.44 15.25
C VAL A 161 1.78 3.38 13.83
N LEU A 162 2.54 2.83 12.89
CA LEU A 162 2.11 2.59 11.52
C LEU A 162 1.21 1.35 11.45
N ARG A 163 0.16 1.45 10.65
CA ARG A 163 -0.84 0.37 10.48
C ARG A 163 -0.23 -0.91 9.89
N GLU A 164 0.62 -0.75 8.88
CA GLU A 164 1.27 -1.86 8.19
C GLU A 164 2.76 -1.84 8.53
N LYS A 165 3.38 -3.03 8.63
CA LYS A 165 4.83 -3.13 8.83
C LYS A 165 5.54 -2.36 7.72
N ALA A 166 6.34 -1.35 8.06
CA ALA A 166 7.06 -0.56 7.09
C ALA A 166 8.45 -1.14 6.81
N ASP A 167 8.95 -0.91 5.61
CA ASP A 167 10.38 -1.00 5.34
C ASP A 167 11.07 0.25 5.91
N PRO A 168 11.96 0.11 6.91
CA PRO A 168 12.65 1.23 7.54
C PRO A 168 13.33 2.18 6.54
N SER A 169 13.86 1.66 5.43
CA SER A 169 14.63 2.47 4.48
C SER A 169 13.76 3.35 3.57
N THR A 170 12.43 3.24 3.67
CA THR A 170 11.48 3.93 2.79
C THR A 170 10.56 4.89 3.53
N VAL A 171 10.65 4.96 4.86
CA VAL A 171 9.80 5.80 5.68
C VAL A 171 10.18 7.26 5.48
N THR A 172 9.26 8.02 4.90
CA THR A 172 9.32 9.48 4.81
C THR A 172 8.14 10.07 5.56
N VAL A 173 8.38 11.15 6.30
CA VAL A 173 7.36 11.76 7.16
C VAL A 173 7.25 13.23 6.82
N SER A 174 6.03 13.74 6.65
CA SER A 174 5.76 15.16 6.53
C SER A 174 4.83 15.65 7.63
N VAL A 175 5.14 16.85 8.13
CA VAL A 175 4.41 17.57 9.17
C VAL A 175 3.89 18.86 8.55
N ALA A 176 2.59 19.10 8.61
CA ALA A 176 1.94 20.22 7.90
C ALA A 176 2.26 20.28 6.38
N GLY A 177 2.49 19.12 5.74
CA GLY A 177 2.81 19.03 4.31
C GLY A 177 4.29 19.26 3.96
N VAL A 178 5.14 19.59 4.92
CA VAL A 178 6.59 19.75 4.73
C VAL A 178 7.31 18.50 5.23
N GLU A 179 8.26 17.97 4.44
CA GLU A 179 9.08 16.83 4.85
C GLU A 179 9.85 17.15 6.13
N SER A 180 9.71 16.30 7.15
CA SER A 180 10.37 16.44 8.44
C SER A 180 11.53 15.47 8.55
N LYS A 181 12.64 15.95 9.13
CA LYS A 181 13.79 15.10 9.53
C LYS A 181 13.88 14.92 11.05
N ALA A 182 12.98 15.56 11.81
CA ALA A 182 12.97 15.55 13.27
C ALA A 182 12.22 14.32 13.82
N PHE A 183 12.51 13.16 13.26
CA PHE A 183 11.93 11.90 13.68
C PHE A 183 12.95 10.77 13.52
N HIS A 184 12.73 9.68 14.25
CA HIS A 184 13.37 8.40 14.01
C HIS A 184 12.30 7.32 13.83
N PHE A 185 12.58 6.33 12.99
CA PHE A 185 11.71 5.17 12.83
C PHE A 185 12.16 4.05 13.77
N ASN A 186 11.24 3.54 14.59
CA ASN A 186 11.47 2.39 15.45
C ASN A 186 10.95 1.12 14.77
N PRO A 187 11.84 0.26 14.21
CA PRO A 187 11.42 -0.95 13.52
C PRO A 187 10.85 -2.03 14.46
N SER A 188 11.13 -1.96 15.77
CA SER A 188 10.73 -2.99 16.74
C SER A 188 9.22 -2.96 17.00
N ASN A 189 8.62 -1.77 17.00
CA ASN A 189 7.20 -1.56 17.22
C ASN A 189 6.49 -0.87 16.04
N ASN A 190 7.20 -0.70 14.92
CA ASN A 190 6.69 -0.11 13.68
C ASN A 190 6.13 1.31 13.88
N SER A 191 6.85 2.16 14.63
CA SER A 191 6.40 3.52 14.95
C SER A 191 7.34 4.61 14.47
N ILE A 192 6.76 5.78 14.20
CA ILE A 192 7.48 7.04 14.00
C ILE A 192 7.54 7.73 15.36
N VAL A 193 8.74 8.11 15.78
CA VAL A 193 8.98 8.78 17.07
C VAL A 193 9.63 10.13 16.81
N PHE A 194 9.02 11.19 17.32
CA PHE A 194 9.55 12.55 17.31
C PHE A 194 10.22 12.86 18.65
N ASP A 195 11.31 13.63 18.62
CA ASP A 195 12.03 14.04 19.85
C ASP A 195 11.19 15.03 20.69
N SER A 196 10.36 15.83 20.02
CA SER A 196 9.34 16.68 20.61
C SER A 196 8.03 16.50 19.86
N ALA A 197 6.89 16.64 20.54
CA ALA A 197 5.61 16.45 19.89
C ALA A 197 5.42 17.54 18.81
N PRO A 198 5.06 17.18 17.57
CA PRO A 198 4.91 18.17 16.51
C PRO A 198 3.71 19.09 16.78
N ASP A 199 3.89 20.39 16.53
CA ASP A 199 2.86 21.42 16.73
C ASP A 199 1.70 21.35 15.71
N SER A 200 1.78 20.45 14.72
CA SER A 200 0.78 20.29 13.68
C SER A 200 -0.17 19.13 13.95
N GLN A 201 -1.44 19.34 13.58
CA GLN A 201 -2.47 18.30 13.64
C GLN A 201 -2.39 17.30 12.48
N ALA A 202 -1.55 17.53 11.46
CA ALA A 202 -1.45 16.67 10.29
C ALA A 202 -0.03 16.10 10.12
N ILE A 203 0.10 14.79 10.38
CA ILE A 203 1.31 14.00 10.12
C ILE A 203 0.98 13.00 9.03
N LYS A 204 1.78 13.00 7.95
CA LYS A 204 1.66 12.04 6.86
C LYS A 204 2.93 11.22 6.78
N ALA A 205 2.79 9.90 6.89
CA ALA A 205 3.86 8.96 6.65
C ALA A 205 3.65 8.28 5.29
N ILE A 206 4.70 8.22 4.46
CA ILE A 206 4.72 7.46 3.22
C ILE A 206 5.83 6.42 3.36
N TYR A 207 5.49 5.16 3.16
CA TYR A 207 6.41 4.04 3.30
C TYR A 207 6.00 2.88 2.42
N ARG A 208 6.96 2.02 2.09
CA ARG A 208 6.72 0.71 1.50
C ARG A 208 6.40 -0.28 2.62
N ARG A 209 5.49 -1.23 2.36
CA ARG A 209 5.30 -2.37 3.27
C ARG A 209 6.61 -3.16 3.38
N GLY A 210 6.99 -3.55 4.59
CA GLY A 210 8.19 -4.32 4.90
C GLY A 210 8.08 -5.81 4.56
N ASP A 211 7.13 -6.18 3.71
CA ASP A 211 7.01 -7.53 3.17
C ASP A 211 8.06 -7.74 2.06
N ALA A 212 8.50 -8.98 1.87
CA ALA A 212 9.41 -9.28 0.77
C ALA A 212 8.72 -8.95 -0.57
N LEU A 213 9.44 -8.25 -1.45
CA LEU A 213 8.99 -8.02 -2.82
C LEU A 213 8.74 -9.37 -3.53
N MET A 214 7.76 -9.40 -4.41
CA MET A 214 7.36 -10.62 -5.13
C MET A 214 8.55 -11.19 -5.91
N LYS A 215 8.78 -12.49 -5.76
CA LYS A 215 9.79 -13.25 -6.49
C LYS A 215 9.18 -14.26 -7.45
N GLU A 216 7.90 -14.55 -7.31
CA GLU A 216 7.19 -15.61 -8.04
C GLU A 216 6.20 -14.98 -9.01
N PHE A 217 6.26 -15.41 -10.27
CA PHE A 217 5.47 -14.88 -11.38
C PHE A 217 4.85 -16.05 -12.14
N SER A 218 3.52 -16.15 -12.12
CA SER A 218 2.82 -17.21 -12.85
C SER A 218 2.81 -16.92 -14.35
N ILE A 219 3.27 -17.89 -15.14
CA ILE A 219 3.21 -17.86 -16.60
C ILE A 219 2.48 -19.08 -17.19
N GLY A 220 1.92 -19.94 -16.33
CA GLY A 220 1.21 -21.16 -16.73
C GLY A 220 2.10 -22.39 -16.89
N ALA A 221 1.51 -23.56 -16.71
CA ALA A 221 2.19 -24.86 -16.81
C ALA A 221 2.34 -25.34 -18.27
N GLY A 222 3.17 -26.36 -18.49
CA GLY A 222 3.30 -27.03 -19.79
C GLY A 222 4.10 -26.25 -20.84
N LEU A 223 4.97 -25.33 -20.42
CA LEU A 223 5.80 -24.53 -21.32
C LEU A 223 7.09 -25.24 -21.68
N ASP A 224 7.55 -25.05 -22.92
CA ASP A 224 8.91 -25.38 -23.32
C ASP A 224 9.87 -24.28 -22.83
N ILE A 225 10.59 -24.57 -21.76
CA ILE A 225 11.48 -23.58 -21.12
C ILE A 225 12.78 -23.33 -21.87
N ARG A 226 13.05 -24.03 -22.98
CA ARG A 226 14.29 -23.81 -23.75
C ARG A 226 14.46 -22.36 -24.21
N ASN A 227 13.34 -21.68 -24.43
CA ASN A 227 13.29 -20.28 -24.87
C ASN A 227 12.76 -19.33 -23.77
N LEU A 228 12.76 -19.76 -22.49
CA LEU A 228 12.41 -18.89 -21.38
C LEU A 228 13.49 -17.82 -21.19
N SER A 229 13.09 -16.56 -21.21
CA SER A 229 13.95 -15.41 -20.97
C SER A 229 13.28 -14.45 -19.99
N VAL A 230 13.99 -14.11 -18.92
CA VAL A 230 13.52 -13.13 -17.93
C VAL A 230 14.38 -11.88 -18.00
N LYS A 231 13.75 -10.71 -17.99
CA LYS A 231 14.42 -9.41 -17.93
C LYS A 231 13.91 -8.62 -16.74
N VAL A 232 14.81 -7.93 -16.04
CA VAL A 232 14.49 -6.97 -14.99
C VAL A 232 15.00 -5.60 -15.43
N ASN A 233 14.12 -4.60 -15.50
CA ASN A 233 14.44 -3.27 -16.03
C ASN A 233 15.10 -3.34 -17.42
N LYS A 234 14.54 -4.16 -18.32
CA LYS A 234 15.04 -4.44 -19.68
C LYS A 234 16.39 -5.16 -19.75
N THR A 235 17.04 -5.43 -18.62
CA THR A 235 18.31 -6.17 -18.56
C THR A 235 18.02 -7.67 -18.47
N PRO A 236 18.55 -8.49 -19.39
CA PRO A 236 18.41 -9.95 -19.32
C PRO A 236 19.04 -10.51 -18.05
N LEU A 237 18.35 -11.47 -17.44
CA LEU A 237 18.84 -12.25 -16.32
C LEU A 237 19.54 -13.52 -16.81
N ASP A 238 20.65 -13.89 -16.17
CA ASP A 238 21.35 -15.15 -16.46
C ASP A 238 20.48 -16.36 -16.05
N ALA A 239 20.60 -17.48 -16.78
CA ALA A 239 19.79 -18.68 -16.59
C ALA A 239 19.87 -19.34 -15.20
N GLY A 240 20.84 -18.95 -14.36
CA GLY A 240 20.97 -19.41 -12.97
C GLY A 240 20.31 -18.50 -11.92
N THR A 241 19.80 -17.33 -12.32
CA THR A 241 19.23 -16.33 -11.40
C THR A 241 17.73 -16.46 -11.19
N TYR A 242 17.09 -17.36 -11.95
CA TYR A 242 15.69 -17.72 -11.83
C TYR A 242 15.51 -19.21 -12.11
N SER A 243 14.36 -19.75 -11.71
CA SER A 243 13.94 -21.12 -11.99
C SER A 243 12.49 -21.14 -12.49
N TYR A 244 12.12 -22.18 -13.22
CA TYR A 244 10.73 -22.43 -13.59
C TYR A 244 10.23 -23.71 -12.92
N ARG A 245 9.12 -23.59 -12.19
CA ARG A 245 8.43 -24.70 -11.53
C ARG A 245 7.32 -25.18 -12.46
N SER A 246 7.58 -26.24 -13.22
CA SER A 246 6.67 -26.74 -14.24
C SER A 246 5.31 -27.23 -13.72
N GLY A 247 5.24 -27.64 -12.45
CA GLY A 247 4.01 -28.16 -11.83
C GLY A 247 2.89 -27.11 -11.72
N ASP A 248 3.24 -25.85 -11.48
CA ASP A 248 2.28 -24.75 -11.32
C ASP A 248 2.55 -23.57 -12.25
N GLY A 249 3.60 -23.65 -13.08
CA GLY A 249 3.89 -22.64 -14.08
C GLY A 249 4.52 -21.37 -13.52
N MET A 250 5.22 -21.45 -12.39
CA MET A 250 5.80 -20.29 -11.73
C MET A 250 7.26 -20.05 -12.15
N VAL A 251 7.57 -18.83 -12.56
CA VAL A 251 8.95 -18.33 -12.65
C VAL A 251 9.32 -17.74 -11.29
N VAL A 252 10.38 -18.26 -10.68
CA VAL A 252 10.87 -17.87 -9.36
C VAL A 252 12.24 -17.23 -9.49
N LEU A 253 12.35 -15.94 -9.16
CA LEU A 253 13.62 -15.23 -9.10
C LEU A 253 14.35 -15.55 -7.79
N ASN A 254 15.67 -15.77 -7.85
CA ASN A 254 16.47 -16.04 -6.65
C ASN A 254 16.49 -14.81 -5.71
N GLN A 255 16.52 -13.62 -6.30
CA GLN A 255 16.45 -12.34 -5.60
C GLN A 255 15.22 -11.56 -6.05
N ALA A 256 14.61 -10.86 -5.10
CA ALA A 256 13.48 -10.01 -5.46
C ALA A 256 14.01 -8.82 -6.27
N PRO A 257 13.26 -8.37 -7.30
CA PRO A 257 13.62 -7.19 -8.06
C PRO A 257 13.71 -5.96 -7.14
N SER A 258 14.41 -4.92 -7.58
CA SER A 258 14.36 -3.63 -6.89
C SER A 258 12.96 -3.01 -6.97
N ASP A 259 12.68 -2.00 -6.14
CA ASP A 259 11.43 -1.25 -6.25
C ASP A 259 11.18 -0.71 -7.64
N LYS A 260 9.91 -0.74 -8.05
CA LYS A 260 9.42 -0.28 -9.37
C LYS A 260 10.09 -0.99 -10.55
N ALA A 261 10.79 -2.10 -10.33
CA ALA A 261 11.41 -2.81 -11.41
C ALA A 261 10.37 -3.41 -12.34
N ALA A 262 10.54 -3.21 -13.64
CA ALA A 262 9.72 -3.85 -14.66
C ALA A 262 10.26 -5.25 -14.94
N ILE A 263 9.43 -6.26 -14.80
CA ILE A 263 9.77 -7.65 -15.11
C ILE A 263 9.11 -8.02 -16.41
N ALA A 264 9.90 -8.50 -17.37
CA ALA A 264 9.39 -9.07 -18.60
C ALA A 264 9.82 -10.54 -18.67
N ILE A 265 8.84 -11.43 -18.85
CA ILE A 265 9.07 -12.85 -19.03
C ILE A 265 8.61 -13.19 -20.44
N ALA A 266 9.55 -13.66 -21.27
CA ALA A 266 9.29 -14.15 -22.61
C ALA A 266 9.48 -15.66 -22.64
N TYR A 267 8.58 -16.36 -23.31
CA TYR A 267 8.63 -17.81 -23.48
C TYR A 267 7.89 -18.20 -24.75
N GLU A 268 8.22 -19.37 -25.28
CA GLU A 268 7.47 -19.96 -26.38
C GLU A 268 6.51 -21.01 -25.84
N LYS A 269 5.23 -20.88 -26.21
CA LYS A 269 4.21 -21.89 -25.91
C LYS A 269 3.80 -22.53 -27.22
N ILE A 270 4.02 -23.84 -27.33
CA ILE A 270 3.45 -24.62 -28.42
C ILE A 270 1.99 -24.86 -28.05
N LEU A 271 1.07 -24.21 -28.77
CA LEU A 271 -0.37 -24.30 -28.49
C LEU A 271 -0.94 -25.65 -28.93
N GLU A 272 -0.59 -26.06 -30.14
CA GLU A 272 -1.00 -27.34 -30.71
C GLU A 272 0.05 -27.86 -31.69
N HIS A 273 0.15 -29.17 -31.80
CA HIS A 273 0.81 -29.81 -32.92
C HIS A 273 -0.26 -30.11 -33.97
N HIS A 274 0.02 -29.81 -35.23
CA HIS A 274 -0.82 -30.30 -36.32
C HIS A 274 -0.55 -31.79 -36.49
N LEU A 275 -1.51 -32.62 -36.08
CA LEU A 275 -1.39 -34.08 -36.07
C LEU A 275 -2.28 -34.75 -37.11
N ASP A 276 -3.18 -33.99 -37.75
CA ASP A 276 -4.16 -34.49 -38.70
C ASP A 276 -3.84 -33.97 -40.10
N TYR A 277 -3.45 -34.87 -40.99
CA TYR A 277 -3.04 -34.50 -42.34
C TYR A 277 -4.05 -35.01 -43.38
N PRO A 278 -4.48 -34.18 -44.32
CA PRO A 278 -5.33 -34.63 -45.42
C PRO A 278 -4.62 -35.67 -46.29
N ILE A 279 -5.36 -36.70 -46.69
CA ILE A 279 -4.89 -37.75 -47.60
C ILE A 279 -5.75 -37.84 -48.86
N TYR A 280 -5.10 -38.11 -49.99
CA TYR A 280 -5.69 -38.07 -51.32
C TYR A 280 -5.88 -39.47 -51.93
N PHE A 281 -6.22 -40.43 -51.06
CA PHE A 281 -6.45 -41.82 -51.44
C PHE A 281 -7.93 -42.15 -51.31
N SER A 282 -8.43 -43.04 -52.16
CA SER A 282 -9.81 -43.53 -52.08
C SER A 282 -10.12 -44.12 -50.69
N ALA A 283 -11.39 -44.08 -50.27
CA ALA A 283 -11.83 -44.53 -48.94
C ALA A 283 -11.42 -45.99 -48.62
N ASP A 284 -11.35 -46.82 -49.65
CA ASP A 284 -10.95 -48.23 -49.62
C ASP A 284 -9.44 -48.47 -49.67
N ALA A 285 -8.62 -47.44 -49.92
CA ALA A 285 -7.18 -47.59 -50.01
C ALA A 285 -6.56 -47.92 -48.64
N ALA A 286 -5.74 -48.98 -48.60
CA ALA A 286 -4.92 -49.31 -47.44
C ALA A 286 -3.73 -48.35 -47.38
N VAL A 287 -3.71 -47.44 -46.39
CA VAL A 287 -2.67 -46.42 -46.23
C VAL A 287 -1.68 -46.83 -45.13
N SER A 288 -0.39 -46.60 -45.37
CA SER A 288 0.68 -46.73 -44.38
C SER A 288 1.59 -45.51 -44.41
N SER A 289 2.03 -45.06 -43.24
CA SER A 289 2.94 -43.92 -43.07
C SER A 289 4.34 -44.41 -42.67
N TRP A 290 5.35 -43.79 -43.24
CA TRP A 290 6.75 -44.18 -43.10
C TRP A 290 7.62 -42.95 -42.88
N ASP A 291 8.53 -43.01 -41.93
CA ASP A 291 9.50 -41.95 -41.69
C ASP A 291 10.56 -41.94 -42.81
N GLU A 292 10.76 -40.78 -43.45
CA GLU A 292 11.69 -40.66 -44.57
C GLU A 292 13.15 -40.81 -44.14
N SER A 293 13.49 -40.43 -42.91
CA SER A 293 14.88 -40.42 -42.43
C SER A 293 15.43 -41.81 -42.14
N ASN A 294 14.58 -42.71 -41.62
CA ASN A 294 15.00 -44.03 -41.14
C ASN A 294 14.19 -45.19 -41.77
N GLY A 295 13.19 -44.89 -42.60
CA GLY A 295 12.37 -45.90 -43.26
C GLY A 295 11.50 -46.72 -42.32
N SER A 296 11.34 -46.33 -41.05
CA SER A 296 10.47 -47.03 -40.10
C SER A 296 9.00 -46.67 -40.32
N ARG A 297 8.10 -47.60 -39.99
CA ARG A 297 6.67 -47.34 -40.04
C ARG A 297 6.27 -46.46 -38.87
N VAL A 298 5.47 -45.43 -39.14
CA VAL A 298 4.85 -44.59 -38.10
C VAL A 298 3.41 -45.05 -37.91
N ASN A 299 2.93 -45.07 -36.68
CA ASN A 299 1.53 -45.40 -36.44
C ASN A 299 0.67 -44.18 -36.78
N SER A 300 -0.41 -44.44 -37.51
CA SER A 300 -1.35 -43.40 -37.92
C SER A 300 -2.73 -43.99 -38.03
N THR A 301 -3.73 -43.23 -37.61
CA THR A 301 -5.14 -43.62 -37.69
C THR A 301 -5.78 -42.86 -38.85
N ARG A 302 -6.47 -43.58 -39.73
CA ARG A 302 -7.26 -42.95 -40.78
C ARG A 302 -8.66 -42.66 -40.24
N GLN A 303 -9.12 -41.42 -40.38
CA GLN A 303 -10.50 -41.01 -40.14
C GLN A 303 -10.97 -40.21 -41.35
N ASP A 304 -11.88 -40.79 -42.13
CA ASP A 304 -12.35 -40.24 -43.41
C ASP A 304 -11.19 -39.93 -44.38
N ASN A 305 -10.98 -38.64 -44.67
CA ASN A 305 -9.93 -38.11 -45.54
C ASN A 305 -8.74 -37.54 -44.77
N LEU A 306 -8.65 -37.80 -43.46
CA LEU A 306 -7.55 -37.39 -42.60
C LEU A 306 -6.74 -38.59 -42.13
N LEU A 307 -5.45 -38.35 -41.95
CA LEU A 307 -4.52 -39.26 -41.33
C LEU A 307 -3.96 -38.59 -40.07
N SER A 308 -4.35 -39.14 -38.93
CA SER A 308 -4.02 -38.65 -37.59
C SER A 308 -2.81 -39.37 -37.02
N PHE A 309 -1.89 -38.62 -36.41
CA PHE A 309 -0.71 -39.13 -35.72
C PHE A 309 -0.82 -38.94 -34.21
N ALA A 310 -0.18 -39.82 -33.44
CA ALA A 310 -0.12 -39.65 -32.00
C ALA A 310 0.76 -38.42 -31.64
N PRO A 311 0.41 -37.63 -30.62
CA PRO A 311 1.26 -36.52 -30.17
C PRO A 311 2.70 -36.96 -29.82
N SER A 312 2.88 -38.18 -29.34
CA SER A 312 4.19 -38.77 -29.02
C SER A 312 5.07 -39.02 -30.25
N ASP A 313 4.49 -39.09 -31.45
CA ASP A 313 5.21 -39.28 -32.72
C ASP A 313 5.63 -37.94 -33.37
N TYR A 314 5.23 -36.81 -32.79
CA TYR A 314 5.60 -35.50 -33.30
C TYR A 314 7.08 -35.21 -33.03
N SER A 315 7.78 -34.79 -34.08
CA SER A 315 9.08 -34.13 -33.96
C SER A 315 9.19 -33.01 -35.00
N PRO A 316 9.68 -31.81 -34.62
CA PRO A 316 9.81 -30.69 -35.55
C PRO A 316 10.62 -31.05 -36.80
N GLY A 317 10.09 -30.71 -37.98
CA GLY A 317 10.77 -30.96 -39.26
C GLY A 317 10.77 -32.42 -39.75
N ARG A 318 10.09 -33.34 -39.06
CA ARG A 318 9.94 -34.74 -39.50
C ARG A 318 9.25 -34.78 -40.85
N LYS A 319 9.78 -35.60 -41.76
CA LYS A 319 9.15 -35.87 -43.06
C LYS A 319 8.61 -37.28 -43.10
N LEU A 320 7.37 -37.42 -43.54
CA LEU A 320 6.68 -38.69 -43.64
C LEU A 320 6.32 -38.97 -45.09
N THR A 321 6.50 -40.22 -45.50
CA THR A 321 6.04 -40.76 -46.77
C THR A 321 4.77 -41.58 -46.53
N LEU A 322 3.68 -41.23 -47.22
CA LEU A 322 2.45 -42.01 -47.22
C LEU A 322 2.44 -42.94 -48.43
N LYS A 323 2.17 -44.23 -48.19
CA LYS A 323 2.03 -45.25 -49.22
C LYS A 323 0.62 -45.82 -49.17
N ALA A 324 -0.05 -45.85 -50.31
CA ALA A 324 -1.37 -46.46 -50.43
C ALA A 324 -1.46 -47.36 -51.67
N ILE A 325 -2.32 -48.37 -51.60
CA ILE A 325 -2.69 -49.23 -52.73
C ILE A 325 -4.13 -48.88 -53.12
N THR A 326 -4.35 -48.48 -54.37
CA THR A 326 -5.67 -48.11 -54.92
C THR A 326 -5.85 -48.71 -56.31
N ALA A 327 -7.10 -48.85 -56.76
CA ALA A 327 -7.41 -49.29 -58.12
C ALA A 327 -6.86 -48.29 -59.14
N ALA A 328 -6.28 -48.79 -60.24
CA ALA A 328 -5.67 -47.93 -61.26
C ALA A 328 -6.72 -47.02 -61.91
N ASN A 329 -6.70 -45.73 -61.58
CA ASN A 329 -7.49 -44.69 -62.22
C ASN A 329 -6.61 -43.45 -62.43
N TRP A 330 -6.67 -42.86 -63.63
CA TRP A 330 -5.97 -41.61 -63.93
C TRP A 330 -6.69 -40.37 -63.39
N LYS A 331 -7.84 -40.55 -62.73
CA LYS A 331 -8.56 -39.52 -61.99
C LYS A 331 -8.26 -39.68 -60.50
N VAL A 332 -7.52 -38.72 -59.96
CA VAL A 332 -7.16 -38.69 -58.55
C VAL A 332 -8.01 -37.63 -57.86
N PRO A 333 -8.88 -38.00 -56.91
CA PRO A 333 -9.55 -37.01 -56.09
C PRO A 333 -8.50 -36.27 -55.27
N VAL A 334 -8.54 -34.96 -55.31
CA VAL A 334 -7.82 -34.11 -54.38
C VAL A 334 -8.82 -33.50 -53.38
N LEU A 335 -8.34 -32.94 -52.28
CA LEU A 335 -9.19 -32.20 -51.34
C LEU A 335 -9.28 -30.73 -51.74
N GLU A 336 -10.28 -30.05 -51.20
CA GLU A 336 -10.38 -28.59 -51.29
C GLU A 336 -9.11 -27.92 -50.76
N GLY A 337 -8.77 -26.76 -51.35
CA GLY A 337 -7.59 -25.98 -50.94
C GLY A 337 -6.30 -26.28 -51.71
N VAL A 338 -6.26 -27.29 -52.61
CA VAL A 338 -5.13 -27.47 -53.53
C VAL A 338 -5.01 -26.26 -54.47
N LYS A 339 -3.83 -25.63 -54.49
CA LYS A 339 -3.55 -24.51 -55.37
C LYS A 339 -3.28 -25.04 -56.77
N SER A 340 -4.22 -24.85 -57.70
CA SER A 340 -4.09 -25.36 -59.07
C SER A 340 -2.81 -24.90 -59.77
N SER A 341 -2.30 -23.71 -59.44
CA SER A 341 -1.03 -23.16 -59.94
C SER A 341 0.23 -23.87 -59.44
N SER A 342 0.13 -24.63 -58.35
CA SER A 342 1.26 -25.39 -57.76
C SER A 342 1.34 -26.83 -58.27
N LEU A 343 0.30 -27.31 -58.96
CA LEU A 343 0.23 -28.68 -59.46
C LEU A 343 1.34 -28.95 -60.47
N LYS A 344 2.12 -29.99 -60.21
CA LYS A 344 3.13 -30.53 -61.12
C LYS A 344 2.96 -32.03 -61.20
N VAL A 345 2.56 -32.49 -62.38
CA VAL A 345 2.34 -33.92 -62.67
C VAL A 345 3.50 -34.41 -63.55
N GLN A 346 4.27 -35.39 -63.09
CA GLN A 346 5.45 -35.88 -63.82
C GLN A 346 5.62 -37.39 -63.70
N SER A 347 6.23 -37.99 -64.73
CA SER A 347 6.68 -39.39 -64.74
C SER A 347 8.15 -39.42 -65.17
N GLY A 348 9.05 -39.70 -64.23
CA GLY A 348 10.49 -39.55 -64.46
C GLY A 348 10.84 -38.10 -64.80
N ALA A 349 11.42 -37.87 -65.98
CA ALA A 349 11.76 -36.54 -66.47
C ALA A 349 10.66 -35.86 -67.30
N ILE A 350 9.52 -36.54 -67.53
CA ILE A 350 8.44 -36.04 -68.39
C ILE A 350 7.38 -35.36 -67.54
N THR A 351 7.19 -34.05 -67.71
CA THR A 351 6.10 -33.28 -67.10
C THR A 351 4.86 -33.30 -68.01
N CYS A 352 3.70 -33.64 -67.47
CA CYS A 352 2.43 -33.51 -68.17
C CYS A 352 1.80 -32.15 -67.89
N SER A 353 1.55 -31.37 -68.93
CA SER A 353 0.82 -30.09 -68.87
C SER A 353 -0.65 -30.21 -69.30
N ASN A 354 -1.07 -31.36 -69.82
CA ASN A 354 -2.41 -31.58 -70.39
C ASN A 354 -3.42 -32.15 -69.39
N TYR A 355 -3.09 -32.19 -68.10
CA TYR A 355 -4.04 -32.62 -67.08
C TYR A 355 -5.19 -31.61 -66.94
N LYS A 356 -6.34 -32.07 -66.46
CA LYS A 356 -7.45 -31.20 -66.06
C LYS A 356 -7.62 -31.23 -64.55
N PHE A 357 -7.95 -30.08 -63.98
CA PHE A 357 -8.21 -29.94 -62.56
C PHE A 357 -9.53 -29.22 -62.37
N GLU A 358 -10.59 -29.99 -62.14
CA GLU A 358 -11.97 -29.49 -62.03
C GLU A 358 -12.68 -30.23 -60.90
N ASN A 359 -13.47 -29.51 -60.10
CA ASN A 359 -14.27 -30.08 -59.00
C ASN A 359 -13.45 -31.00 -58.05
N ASN A 360 -12.24 -30.57 -57.69
CA ASN A 360 -11.31 -31.32 -56.84
C ASN A 360 -10.94 -32.71 -57.39
N VAL A 361 -10.93 -32.87 -58.72
CA VAL A 361 -10.44 -34.08 -59.38
C VAL A 361 -9.32 -33.70 -60.34
N LEU A 362 -8.15 -34.31 -60.12
CA LEU A 362 -7.03 -34.26 -61.07
C LEU A 362 -7.20 -35.37 -62.09
N ASP A 363 -7.59 -35.02 -63.31
CA ASP A 363 -7.73 -35.94 -64.44
C ASP A 363 -6.44 -35.93 -65.29
N MET A 364 -5.66 -37.01 -65.17
CA MET A 364 -4.41 -37.22 -65.89
C MET A 364 -4.59 -38.09 -67.13
N THR A 365 -5.82 -38.41 -67.55
CA THR A 365 -6.09 -39.32 -68.68
C THR A 365 -5.42 -38.83 -69.97
N ALA A 366 -5.40 -37.51 -70.19
CA ALA A 366 -4.78 -36.88 -71.35
C ALA A 366 -3.23 -36.91 -71.34
N CYS A 367 -2.60 -37.34 -70.24
CA CYS A 367 -1.15 -37.52 -70.16
C CYS A 367 -0.66 -38.79 -70.90
N GLY A 368 -1.57 -39.73 -71.24
CA GLY A 368 -1.27 -40.86 -72.10
C GLY A 368 -0.30 -41.90 -71.51
N TRP A 369 -0.14 -41.94 -70.19
CA TRP A 369 0.78 -42.88 -69.54
C TRP A 369 0.25 -44.32 -69.55
N GLY A 370 1.15 -45.27 -69.77
CA GLY A 370 0.82 -46.70 -69.78
C GLY A 370 0.60 -47.26 -68.38
N SER A 371 -0.02 -48.45 -68.29
CA SER A 371 -0.13 -49.20 -67.03
C SER A 371 1.24 -49.43 -66.40
N GLY A 372 1.34 -49.32 -65.08
CA GLY A 372 2.58 -49.48 -64.33
C GLY A 372 3.51 -48.26 -64.31
N THR A 373 3.14 -47.15 -64.97
CA THR A 373 3.90 -45.90 -64.93
C THR A 373 3.86 -45.28 -63.53
N LYS A 374 5.03 -44.90 -63.00
CA LYS A 374 5.13 -44.17 -61.72
C LYS A 374 4.94 -42.68 -61.98
N VAL A 375 3.86 -42.13 -61.45
CA VAL A 375 3.53 -40.70 -61.57
C VAL A 375 3.72 -40.02 -60.21
N ALA A 376 4.45 -38.92 -60.21
CA ALA A 376 4.56 -38.01 -59.08
C ALA A 376 3.66 -36.80 -59.31
N VAL A 377 2.76 -36.55 -58.37
CA VAL A 377 1.92 -35.35 -58.32
C VAL A 377 2.42 -34.51 -57.14
N ASN A 378 2.99 -33.35 -57.43
CA ASN A 378 3.40 -32.38 -56.42
C ASN A 378 2.44 -31.21 -56.44
N PHE A 379 2.04 -30.74 -55.26
CA PHE A 379 1.19 -29.57 -55.12
C PHE A 379 1.36 -28.97 -53.73
N GLU A 380 0.98 -27.71 -53.63
CA GLU A 380 0.71 -27.01 -52.39
C GLU A 380 -0.79 -27.02 -52.14
N TYR A 381 -1.18 -27.19 -50.89
CA TYR A 381 -2.57 -27.04 -50.46
C TYR A 381 -2.65 -26.13 -49.24
N GLU A 382 -3.77 -25.44 -49.10
CA GLU A 382 -4.10 -24.64 -47.92
C GLU A 382 -5.05 -25.48 -47.05
N ALA A 383 -4.51 -26.05 -45.96
CA ALA A 383 -5.25 -26.96 -45.08
C ALA A 383 -6.50 -26.30 -44.50
N GLN A 384 -6.33 -25.09 -43.97
CA GLN A 384 -7.37 -24.22 -43.47
C GLN A 384 -6.74 -22.85 -43.22
N HIS A 385 -7.40 -21.78 -43.65
CA HIS A 385 -6.97 -20.44 -43.28
C HIS A 385 -7.41 -20.17 -41.84
N GLN A 386 -6.49 -20.26 -40.88
CA GLN A 386 -6.75 -19.89 -39.49
C GLN A 386 -6.59 -18.38 -39.32
N ASP A 387 -7.70 -17.65 -39.26
CA ASP A 387 -7.74 -16.22 -38.93
C ASP A 387 -8.00 -15.98 -37.42
N ARG A 388 -8.28 -17.05 -36.67
CA ARG A 388 -8.62 -17.01 -35.24
C ARG A 388 -7.66 -17.85 -34.42
N PHE A 389 -7.15 -17.24 -33.35
CA PHE A 389 -6.20 -17.84 -32.41
C PHE A 389 -6.81 -17.82 -31.02
N ASP A 390 -7.00 -19.00 -30.44
CA ASP A 390 -7.62 -19.12 -29.11
C ASP A 390 -6.65 -18.64 -28.02
N LEU A 391 -7.08 -17.66 -27.21
CA LEU A 391 -6.37 -17.19 -26.02
C LEU A 391 -6.91 -17.83 -24.74
N ALA A 392 -7.93 -18.70 -24.81
CA ALA A 392 -8.43 -19.44 -23.66
C ALA A 392 -7.35 -20.31 -23.03
N MET A 393 -6.22 -20.56 -23.71
CA MET A 393 -5.04 -21.23 -23.14
C MET A 393 -4.14 -20.32 -22.30
N LEU A 394 -4.44 -19.02 -22.23
CA LEU A 394 -3.78 -18.01 -21.39
C LEU A 394 -4.57 -17.73 -20.10
N GLN A 395 -5.44 -18.63 -19.63
CA GLN A 395 -6.28 -18.39 -18.44
C GLN A 395 -5.48 -17.85 -17.24
N GLY A 396 -6.08 -16.91 -16.52
CA GLY A 396 -5.47 -16.26 -15.36
C GLY A 396 -4.86 -14.88 -15.64
N VAL A 397 -5.09 -14.31 -16.83
CA VAL A 397 -4.62 -12.96 -17.16
C VAL A 397 -5.29 -11.91 -16.24
N PRO A 398 -4.51 -11.08 -15.53
CA PRO A 398 -5.05 -9.96 -14.75
C PRO A 398 -5.85 -9.00 -15.64
N GLY A 399 -6.89 -8.35 -15.11
CA GLY A 399 -7.79 -7.46 -15.87
C GLY A 399 -7.13 -6.25 -16.57
N ASN A 400 -5.83 -6.04 -16.43
CA ASN A 400 -5.06 -4.95 -17.02
C ASN A 400 -3.96 -5.49 -17.96
N VAL A 401 -4.34 -6.01 -19.12
CA VAL A 401 -3.39 -6.35 -20.19
C VAL A 401 -3.67 -5.59 -21.49
N SER A 402 -2.61 -5.32 -22.24
CA SER A 402 -2.68 -4.94 -23.65
C SER A 402 -2.03 -6.01 -24.52
N TRP A 403 -2.45 -6.10 -25.78
CA TRP A 403 -1.94 -7.08 -26.74
C TRP A 403 -1.16 -6.37 -27.84
N GLU A 404 0.03 -6.87 -28.16
CA GLU A 404 0.74 -6.54 -29.39
C GLU A 404 0.65 -7.74 -30.33
N VAL A 405 0.06 -7.54 -31.52
CA VAL A 405 -0.04 -8.59 -32.53
C VAL A 405 0.85 -8.22 -33.70
N ARG A 406 1.74 -9.12 -34.11
CA ARG A 406 2.60 -8.95 -35.29
C ARG A 406 2.29 -10.01 -36.32
N VAL A 407 2.25 -9.60 -37.58
CA VAL A 407 2.09 -10.48 -38.74
C VAL A 407 3.30 -10.29 -39.64
N ASN A 408 4.10 -11.34 -39.83
CA ASN A 408 5.37 -11.30 -40.54
C ASN A 408 6.30 -10.18 -39.99
N ALA A 409 6.47 -10.15 -38.67
CA ALA A 409 7.22 -9.14 -37.91
C ALA A 409 6.67 -7.69 -37.97
N LYS A 410 5.61 -7.41 -38.75
CA LYS A 410 4.94 -6.11 -38.77
C LYS A 410 3.91 -6.02 -37.64
N LEU A 411 4.06 -5.04 -36.77
CA LEU A 411 3.07 -4.72 -35.73
C LEU A 411 1.75 -4.27 -36.38
N LEU A 412 0.66 -4.92 -35.99
CA LEU A 412 -0.70 -4.57 -36.35
C LEU A 412 -1.21 -3.43 -35.45
N LYS A 413 -2.08 -2.59 -36.02
CA LYS A 413 -2.89 -1.63 -35.26
C LYS A 413 -4.07 -2.34 -34.61
N ASP A 414 -4.60 -1.77 -33.53
CA ASP A 414 -5.82 -2.26 -32.85
C ASP A 414 -7.05 -2.37 -33.76
N SER A 415 -7.06 -1.69 -34.92
CA SER A 415 -8.12 -1.80 -35.92
C SER A 415 -7.96 -2.99 -36.87
N GLU A 416 -6.79 -3.64 -36.90
CA GLU A 416 -6.44 -4.73 -37.81
C GLU A 416 -6.65 -6.12 -37.17
N PHE A 417 -6.95 -6.18 -35.87
CA PHE A 417 -7.34 -7.39 -35.13
C PHE A 417 -8.41 -7.05 -34.08
N TYR A 418 -9.12 -8.05 -33.57
CA TYR A 418 -10.02 -7.85 -32.43
C TYR A 418 -10.10 -9.10 -31.54
N LEU A 419 -10.53 -8.90 -30.29
CA LEU A 419 -10.77 -9.99 -29.35
C LEU A 419 -12.20 -10.50 -29.53
N GLU A 420 -12.36 -11.81 -29.74
CA GLU A 420 -13.65 -12.47 -29.92
C GLU A 420 -13.66 -13.81 -29.16
N ASN A 421 -14.59 -13.97 -28.21
CA ASN A 421 -14.81 -15.21 -27.47
C ASN A 421 -13.52 -15.81 -26.88
N GLY A 422 -12.71 -14.98 -26.23
CA GLY A 422 -11.45 -15.42 -25.64
C GLY A 422 -10.35 -15.74 -26.64
N GLY A 423 -10.46 -15.32 -27.91
CA GLY A 423 -9.41 -15.43 -28.93
C GLY A 423 -9.05 -14.09 -29.57
N ILE A 424 -7.95 -14.04 -30.32
CA ILE A 424 -7.62 -12.97 -31.27
C ILE A 424 -8.06 -13.38 -32.66
N ARG A 425 -8.75 -12.49 -33.36
CA ARG A 425 -9.09 -12.65 -34.77
C ARG A 425 -8.42 -11.59 -35.63
N ILE A 426 -7.84 -12.04 -36.75
CA ILE A 426 -7.12 -11.22 -37.73
C ILE A 426 -7.80 -11.42 -39.10
N PRO A 427 -8.86 -10.65 -39.43
CA PRO A 427 -9.74 -10.94 -40.57
C PRO A 427 -9.08 -10.99 -41.95
N ASN A 428 -7.95 -10.31 -42.11
CA ASN A 428 -7.21 -10.19 -43.37
C ASN A 428 -5.80 -10.79 -43.25
N LEU A 429 -5.67 -11.91 -42.52
CA LEU A 429 -4.39 -12.60 -42.41
C LEU A 429 -3.95 -13.12 -43.78
N ALA A 430 -2.70 -12.88 -44.16
CA ALA A 430 -2.19 -13.42 -45.42
C ALA A 430 -1.90 -14.93 -45.28
N THR A 431 -2.09 -15.71 -46.34
CA THR A 431 -1.67 -17.11 -46.37
C THR A 431 -0.16 -17.22 -46.07
N ASN A 432 0.24 -18.22 -45.29
CA ASN A 432 1.61 -18.43 -44.80
C ASN A 432 2.17 -17.31 -43.91
N ALA A 433 1.32 -16.47 -43.32
CA ALA A 433 1.79 -15.45 -42.40
C ALA A 433 2.24 -16.04 -41.06
N GLN A 434 3.36 -15.54 -40.54
CA GLN A 434 3.80 -15.79 -39.17
C GLN A 434 3.08 -14.81 -38.23
N VAL A 435 2.32 -15.33 -37.27
CA VAL A 435 1.63 -14.53 -36.26
C VAL A 435 2.38 -14.63 -34.93
N GLU A 436 2.73 -13.48 -34.36
CA GLU A 436 3.31 -13.35 -33.02
C GLU A 436 2.32 -12.53 -32.17
N VAL A 437 1.91 -13.09 -31.03
CA VAL A 437 1.02 -12.42 -30.09
C VAL A 437 1.78 -12.22 -28.78
N LEU A 438 1.95 -10.96 -28.38
CA LEU A 438 2.60 -10.58 -27.14
C LEU A 438 1.57 -9.99 -26.17
N MET A 439 1.49 -10.56 -24.97
CA MET A 439 0.69 -10.03 -23.87
C MET A 439 1.54 -9.09 -23.01
N ILE A 440 1.06 -7.87 -22.79
CA ILE A 440 1.74 -6.85 -22.01
C ILE A 440 0.90 -6.57 -20.75
N GLY A 441 1.40 -7.03 -19.61
CA GLY A 441 0.86 -6.62 -18.30
C GLY A 441 1.10 -5.14 -18.05
N LYS A 442 0.05 -4.41 -17.67
CA LYS A 442 0.15 -2.99 -17.27
C LYS A 442 0.25 -2.82 -15.76
#